data_AF-A0A8T6P907-F1
#
_entry.id   AF-A0A8T6P907-F1
#
_cell.length_a   1.000
_cell.length_b   1.000
_cell.length_c   1.000
_cell.angle_alpha   90.00
_cell.angle_beta   90.00
_cell.angle_gamma   90.00
#
_symmetry.space_group_name_H-M   'P 1'
#
loop_
_entity.id
_entity.type
_entity.pdbx_description
1 polymer ?
#
loop_
_entity_poly.entity_id
_entity_poly.type
_entity_poly.pdbx_seq_one_letter_code
_entity_poly.pdbx_strand_id
1 'polypeptide(L)'
;VDYLYGALNYQIEHHFFPGVARHNMREAHAIVKAFCIEKGIPYHETGIVQSYVEIVQYLNDVTASVRAEEQAAVVKERSKS
;
A
#
# COMPACT_ATOMS: atom_id res chain seq x y z
N VAL A 1 -3.75 17.12 -3.94
CA VAL A 1 -2.95 15.88 -3.79
C VAL A 1 -3.53 14.75 -4.62
N ASP A 2 -4.85 14.65 -4.78
CA ASP A 2 -5.56 13.61 -5.56
C ASP A 2 -5.04 13.41 -6.99
N TYR A 3 -4.59 14.50 -7.63
CA TYR A 3 -3.96 14.44 -8.96
C TYR A 3 -2.62 13.68 -8.95
N LEU A 4 -1.81 13.84 -7.89
CA LEU A 4 -0.55 13.10 -7.72
C LEU A 4 -0.80 11.59 -7.59
N TYR A 5 -1.90 11.22 -6.96
CA TYR A 5 -2.32 9.82 -6.84
C TYR A 5 -3.06 9.30 -8.07
N GLY A 6 -3.40 10.14 -9.06
CA GLY A 6 -4.21 9.71 -10.20
C GLY A 6 -5.58 9.12 -9.82
N ALA A 7 -6.12 9.51 -8.66
CA ALA A 7 -7.29 8.91 -7.99
C ALA A 7 -7.11 7.47 -7.45
N LEU A 8 -5.89 6.92 -7.37
CA LEU A 8 -5.63 5.64 -6.69
C LEU A 8 -5.99 5.66 -5.20
N ASN A 9 -6.00 6.85 -4.59
CA ASN A 9 -6.37 7.03 -3.19
C ASN A 9 -7.86 6.84 -2.91
N TYR A 10 -8.68 6.60 -3.95
CA TYR A 10 -10.13 6.37 -3.83
C TYR A 10 -10.56 4.98 -4.33
N GLN A 11 -9.68 3.97 -4.22
CA GLN A 11 -10.00 2.62 -4.71
C GLN A 11 -11.15 1.98 -3.94
N ILE A 12 -11.24 2.19 -2.62
CA ILE A 12 -12.33 1.63 -1.81
C ILE A 12 -13.66 2.19 -2.31
N GLU A 13 -13.72 3.50 -2.48
CA GLU A 13 -14.89 4.23 -2.95
C GLU A 13 -15.23 3.88 -4.40
N HIS A 14 -14.22 3.69 -5.27
CA HIS A 14 -14.43 3.27 -6.66
C HIS A 14 -15.08 1.89 -6.75
N HIS A 15 -14.69 0.94 -5.89
CA HIS A 15 -15.28 -0.40 -5.88
C HIS A 15 -16.66 -0.42 -5.21
N PHE A 16 -16.95 0.49 -4.27
CA PHE A 16 -18.28 0.62 -3.65
C PHE A 16 -19.27 1.39 -4.53
N PHE A 17 -18.79 2.42 -5.24
CA PHE A 17 -19.61 3.34 -6.02
C PHE A 17 -19.08 3.48 -7.46
N PRO A 18 -19.13 2.42 -8.28
CA PRO A 18 -18.50 2.40 -9.60
C PRO A 18 -19.04 3.46 -10.57
N GLY A 19 -20.29 3.91 -10.38
CA GLY A 19 -20.93 4.94 -11.20
C GLY A 19 -20.68 6.39 -10.76
N VAL A 20 -20.04 6.61 -9.61
CA VAL A 20 -19.77 7.97 -9.10
C VAL A 20 -18.61 8.60 -9.88
N ALA A 21 -18.80 9.85 -10.31
CA ALA A 21 -17.76 10.59 -11.00
C ALA A 21 -16.56 10.86 -10.07
N ARG A 22 -15.34 10.80 -10.60
CA ARG A 22 -14.09 10.91 -9.80
C ARG A 22 -14.00 12.16 -8.92
N HIS A 23 -14.63 13.27 -9.32
CA HIS A 23 -14.65 14.50 -8.53
C HIS A 23 -15.47 14.37 -7.23
N ASN A 24 -16.49 13.50 -7.22
CA ASN A 24 -17.34 13.23 -6.06
C ASN A 24 -16.75 12.16 -5.13
N MET A 25 -15.65 11.50 -5.52
CA MET A 25 -15.01 10.46 -4.71
C MET A 25 -14.45 11.00 -3.39
N ARG A 26 -14.07 12.28 -3.34
CA ARG A 26 -13.64 12.92 -2.10
C ARG A 26 -14.74 12.95 -1.04
N GLU A 27 -15.98 13.18 -1.47
CA GLU A 27 -17.14 13.19 -0.57
C GLU A 27 -17.50 11.76 -0.16
N ALA A 28 -17.50 10.82 -1.11
CA ALA A 28 -17.71 9.41 -0.83
C ALA A 28 -16.68 8.88 0.19
N HIS A 29 -15.41 9.27 0.06
CA HIS A 29 -14.34 8.88 0.98
C HIS A 29 -14.60 9.36 2.41
N ALA A 30 -15.03 10.61 2.60
CA ALA A 30 -15.38 11.12 3.91
C ALA A 30 -16.52 10.31 4.56
N ILE A 31 -17.53 9.95 3.78
CA ILE A 31 -18.67 9.13 4.23
C ILE A 31 -18.21 7.72 4.59
N VAL A 32 -17.46 7.05 3.72
CA VAL A 32 -16.95 5.68 3.94
C VAL A 32 -16.07 5.62 5.18
N LYS A 33 -15.14 6.58 5.34
CA LYS A 33 -14.27 6.66 6.51
C LYS A 33 -15.07 6.84 7.81
N ALA A 34 -16.05 7.74 7.82
CA ALA A 34 -16.91 7.95 8.97
C ALA A 34 -17.70 6.69 9.33
N PHE A 35 -18.24 5.99 8.33
CA PHE A 35 -18.94 4.72 8.51
C PHE A 35 -18.01 3.65 9.12
N CYS A 36 -16.79 3.50 8.61
CA CYS A 36 -15.83 2.54 9.16
C CYS A 36 -15.51 2.83 10.63
N ILE A 37 -15.29 4.10 10.98
CA ILE A 37 -15.06 4.52 12.37
C ILE A 37 -16.26 4.17 13.25
N GLU A 38 -17.49 4.51 12.82
CA GLU A 38 -18.71 4.22 13.57
C GLU A 38 -18.91 2.71 13.82
N LYS A 39 -18.56 1.87 12.84
CA LYS A 39 -18.70 0.41 12.93
C LYS A 39 -17.50 -0.29 13.55
N GLY A 40 -16.46 0.45 13.96
CA GLY A 40 -15.22 -0.13 14.48
C GLY A 40 -14.45 -0.95 13.45
N ILE A 41 -14.64 -0.67 12.16
CA ILE A 41 -13.93 -1.32 11.06
C ILE A 41 -12.57 -0.61 10.89
N PRO A 42 -11.44 -1.33 10.96
CA PRO A 42 -10.13 -0.74 10.70
C PRO A 42 -10.09 -0.11 9.31
N TYR A 43 -9.68 1.16 9.26
CA TYR A 43 -9.51 1.92 8.03
C TYR A 43 -8.08 2.44 7.97
N HIS A 44 -7.29 1.97 7.01
CA HIS A 44 -5.90 2.38 6.82
C HIS A 44 -5.82 3.48 5.77
N GLU A 45 -5.26 4.63 6.15
CA GLU A 45 -4.97 5.75 5.25
C GLU A 45 -3.57 6.27 5.60
N THR A 46 -2.75 6.52 4.58
CA THR A 46 -1.35 6.92 4.75
C THR A 46 -0.97 7.99 3.73
N GLY A 47 0.04 8.80 4.06
CA GLY A 47 0.56 9.84 3.15
C GLY A 47 1.56 9.28 2.14
N ILE A 48 1.90 10.05 1.10
CA ILE A 48 2.82 9.65 0.01
C ILE A 48 4.12 9.04 0.56
N VAL A 49 4.81 9.75 1.45
CA VAL A 49 6.12 9.30 1.94
C VAL A 49 5.99 7.98 2.70
N GLN A 50 5.00 7.91 3.59
CA GLN A 50 4.76 6.75 4.43
C GLN A 50 4.29 5.55 3.58
N SER A 51 3.49 5.75 2.53
CA SER A 51 3.10 4.69 1.60
C SER A 51 4.31 4.08 0.88
N TYR A 52 5.28 4.91 0.46
CA TYR A 52 6.50 4.40 -0.15
C TYR A 52 7.36 3.62 0.85
N VAL A 53 7.46 4.09 2.10
CA VAL A 53 8.16 3.37 3.17
C VAL A 53 7.52 2.00 3.40
N GLU A 54 6.19 1.93 3.54
CA GLU A 54 5.46 0.68 3.72
C GLU A 54 5.68 -0.30 2.56
N ILE A 55 5.65 0.17 1.31
CA ILE A 55 5.90 -0.66 0.12
C ILE A 55 7.33 -1.23 0.15
N VAL A 56 8.34 -0.40 0.41
CA VAL A 56 9.74 -0.84 0.42
C VAL A 56 10.00 -1.81 1.58
N GLN A 57 9.43 -1.54 2.76
CA GLN A 57 9.51 -2.45 3.90
C GLN A 57 8.89 -3.80 3.59
N TYR A 58 7.67 -3.82 3.05
CA TYR A 58 6.99 -5.04 2.67
C TYR A 58 7.79 -5.85 1.64
N LEU A 59 8.31 -5.19 0.59
CA LEU A 59 9.16 -5.85 -0.41
C LEU A 59 10.44 -6.42 0.20
N ASN A 60 11.08 -5.71 1.14
CA ASN A 60 12.25 -6.21 1.85
C ASN A 60 11.91 -7.44 2.72
N ASP A 61 10.76 -7.44 3.38
CA ASP A 61 10.33 -8.52 4.26
C ASP A 61 10.01 -9.80 3.48
N VAL A 62 9.25 -9.69 2.38
CA VAL A 62 8.89 -10.86 1.56
C VAL A 62 10.08 -11.42 0.78
N THR A 63 11.12 -10.63 0.53
CA THR A 63 12.35 -11.08 -0.15
C THR A 63 13.46 -11.51 0.81
N ALA A 64 13.23 -11.46 2.12
CA ALA A 64 14.25 -11.75 3.13
C ALA A 64 14.84 -13.16 3.00
N SER A 65 14.02 -14.17 2.72
CA SER A 65 14.45 -15.56 2.53
C SER A 65 15.34 -15.71 1.30
N VAL A 66 14.91 -15.18 0.16
CA VAL A 66 15.66 -15.22 -1.11
C VAL A 66 17.02 -14.55 -0.96
N ARG A 67 17.07 -13.39 -0.30
CA ARG A 67 18.33 -12.67 -0.04
C ARG A 67 19.26 -13.45 0.88
N ALA A 68 18.73 -14.15 1.89
CA ALA A 68 19.54 -14.99 2.77
C ALA A 68 20.14 -16.19 2.02
N GLU A 69 19.38 -16.81 1.11
CA GLU A 69 19.84 -17.89 0.23
C GLU A 69 20.94 -17.41 -0.73
N GLU A 70 20.73 -16.26 -1.38
CA GLU A 70 21.72 -15.63 -2.26
C GLU A 70 23.02 -15.31 -1.50
N GLN A 71 22.92 -14.73 -0.30
CA GLN A 71 24.09 -14.42 0.53
C GLN A 71 24.86 -15.69 0.95
N ALA A 72 24.14 -16.76 1.33
CA ALA A 72 24.76 -18.03 1.67
C ALA A 72 25.48 -18.66 0.47
N ALA A 73 24.91 -18.56 -0.74
CA ALA A 73 25.52 -19.02 -1.98
C ALA A 73 26.82 -18.25 -2.30
N VAL A 74 26.80 -16.92 -2.19
CA VAL A 74 27.98 -16.06 -2.42
C VAL A 74 29.11 -16.38 -1.45
N VAL A 75 28.80 -16.62 -0.16
CA VAL A 75 29.82 -17.00 0.83
C VAL A 75 30.43 -18.37 0.50
N LYS A 76 29.62 -19.34 0.06
CA LYS A 76 30.07 -20.69 -0.32
C LYS A 76 30.99 -20.67 -1.54
N GLU A 77 30.74 -19.79 -2.50
CA GLU A 77 31.62 -19.62 -3.67
C GLU A 77 32.96 -18.98 -3.31
N ARG A 78 32.96 -17.94 -2.46
CA ARG A 78 34.20 -17.28 -2.01
C ARG A 78 35.12 -18.17 -1.19
N SER A 79 34.57 -19.11 -0.42
CA SER A 79 35.37 -20.05 0.38
C SER A 79 36.03 -21.18 -0.43
N LYS A 80 35.71 -21.32 -1.73
CA LYS A 80 36.29 -22.33 -2.62
C LYS A 80 37.48 -21.82 -3.45
N SER A 81 37.78 -20.52 -3.38
CA SER A 81 38.95 -19.87 -4.00
C SER A 81 40.05 -19.66 -2.97
#